data_AF-A0A0Q9ZLZ0-F1
#
_entry.id   AF-A0A0Q9ZLZ0-F1
#
_cell.length_a   1.000
_cell.length_b   1.000
_cell.length_c   1.000
_cell.angle_alpha   90.00
_cell.angle_beta   90.00
_cell.angle_gamma   90.00
#
_symmetry.space_group_name_H-M   'P 1'
#
loop_
_entity.id
_entity.type
_entity.pdbx_description
1 polymer ?
#
loop_
_entity_poly.entity_id
_entity_poly.type
_entity_poly.pdbx_seq_one_letter_code
_entity_poly.pdbx_strand_id
1 'polypeptide(L)'
;MKFFKLSALALASTLALAGCGDDNNNSSSGNGTNTPDVPVKPPVDNSLSEIEQAKEMIRTAKLFVSDNKAVTDAYEDVSDILTEKQDTRLGYTFDIPQGLAGYMRENSISRLDADDIIYLGEHGDTKDILENNPDLTSDFYWDRFYDRKLEPSDDFLATLNADGKFTLTGSTTVNIEEYDYVYNPQTGLYDPVIDNKDVFTVVFDGYEDALSSNTSTDNFNGSLGFKSIKIGTGTDIVALSSNTKGATVSGQFSDKVVVNDEFDINDANKEGITLEKAVIKLSSLKLTANDSVIEAKDFEFAALDVSRKLADNSLVVRTIPYKFAITGKMTKQKPMTDVEITLNATANDADIKKFIIIDEVGDIEEAANKYVGMEIVLAIKGKVTKESTTTIPLDFQANLKRTARNVIELQGLTASVEGKKLFVTGKSSLDNNYDVVSTQFTVEQNKASIKLNVDANGDFIKDKMGKLGDIMVNGKDYGDLMDNDGKVTAKFTDNSLIIL
;
A
#
# COMPACT_ATOMS: atom_id res chain seq x y z
N MET A 1 -1.10 19.49 -8.28
CA MET A 1 -0.61 18.11 -7.98
C MET A 1 0.89 17.92 -8.30
N LYS A 2 1.79 18.79 -7.81
CA LYS A 2 3.25 18.62 -7.99
C LYS A 2 3.89 17.77 -6.87
N PHE A 3 3.40 17.88 -5.64
CA PHE A 3 3.91 17.10 -4.49
C PHE A 3 3.65 15.59 -4.56
N PHE A 4 2.66 15.13 -5.31
CA PHE A 4 2.45 13.69 -5.54
C PHE A 4 3.57 13.05 -6.39
N LYS A 5 4.41 13.87 -7.05
CA LYS A 5 5.65 13.44 -7.71
C LYS A 5 6.85 13.33 -6.76
N LEU A 6 6.75 13.73 -5.50
CA LEU A 6 7.78 13.43 -4.49
C LEU A 6 7.57 12.04 -3.87
N SER A 7 6.33 11.67 -3.60
CA SER A 7 5.98 10.39 -2.98
C SER A 7 6.13 9.21 -3.94
N ALA A 8 5.59 9.30 -5.16
CA ALA A 8 5.77 8.25 -6.17
C ALA A 8 7.25 8.05 -6.58
N LEU A 9 8.06 9.12 -6.58
CA LEU A 9 9.46 9.05 -6.97
C LEU A 9 10.40 8.62 -5.83
N ALA A 10 10.01 8.86 -4.57
CA ALA A 10 10.65 8.23 -3.40
C ALA A 10 10.26 6.75 -3.25
N LEU A 11 9.05 6.35 -3.67
CA LEU A 11 8.68 4.93 -3.81
C LEU A 11 9.52 4.21 -4.88
N ALA A 12 9.91 4.91 -5.96
CA ALA A 12 10.57 4.32 -7.13
C ALA A 12 12.11 4.43 -7.15
N SER A 13 12.72 5.44 -6.51
CA SER A 13 14.19 5.60 -6.53
C SER A 13 14.93 4.59 -5.65
N THR A 14 14.22 3.87 -4.78
CA THR A 14 14.69 2.68 -4.07
C THR A 14 13.53 1.70 -3.79
N LEU A 15 12.89 1.02 -4.76
CA LEU A 15 13.41 -0.05 -5.64
C LEU A 15 14.95 -0.13 -5.73
N ALA A 16 15.63 -0.37 -4.62
CA ALA A 16 17.05 -0.08 -4.46
C ALA A 16 17.96 -0.86 -5.44
N LEU A 17 18.26 -0.23 -6.58
CA LEU A 17 19.24 -0.66 -7.60
C LEU A 17 18.96 -1.99 -8.32
N ALA A 18 17.91 -2.72 -7.97
CA ALA A 18 17.52 -3.95 -8.64
C ALA A 18 16.00 -4.17 -8.57
N GLY A 19 15.33 -3.89 -9.70
CA GLY A 19 14.72 -4.95 -10.49
C GLY A 19 15.28 -4.77 -11.90
N CYS A 20 16.09 -5.65 -12.49
CA CYS A 20 16.14 -7.11 -12.52
C CYS A 20 16.28 -7.88 -11.18
N GLY A 21 15.15 -8.39 -10.70
CA GLY A 21 14.96 -9.11 -9.43
C GLY A 21 15.37 -8.30 -8.19
N ASP A 22 15.07 -8.67 -6.96
CA ASP A 22 14.16 -9.69 -6.44
C ASP A 22 14.26 -9.71 -4.92
N ASP A 23 13.09 -9.72 -4.30
CA ASP A 23 12.81 -10.26 -2.98
C ASP A 23 13.96 -10.66 -2.02
N ASN A 24 14.07 -9.81 -0.98
CA ASN A 24 13.73 -10.13 0.42
C ASN A 24 14.77 -10.91 1.25
N ASN A 25 14.81 -11.01 2.60
CA ASN A 25 14.12 -10.71 3.90
C ASN A 25 14.00 -11.67 5.17
N ASN A 26 14.25 -11.23 6.44
CA ASN A 26 14.27 -11.85 7.85
C ASN A 26 15.61 -12.31 8.49
N SER A 27 15.91 -12.11 9.80
CA SER A 27 15.14 -11.75 11.02
C SER A 27 16.13 -11.28 12.12
N SER A 28 15.85 -10.99 13.41
CA SER A 28 14.70 -10.75 14.32
C SER A 28 15.31 -10.21 15.65
N SER A 29 14.63 -9.61 16.64
CA SER A 29 13.35 -8.88 16.80
C SER A 29 13.41 -8.08 18.13
N GLY A 30 12.53 -7.10 18.38
CA GLY A 30 12.58 -6.29 19.63
C GLY A 30 11.42 -5.28 19.76
N ASN A 31 10.94 -5.07 20.99
CA ASN A 31 9.73 -4.28 21.28
C ASN A 31 10.06 -2.82 21.63
N GLY A 32 9.53 -1.86 20.88
CA GLY A 32 9.63 -0.42 21.18
C GLY A 32 9.39 0.44 19.95
N THR A 33 8.27 1.18 19.92
CA THR A 33 7.90 2.17 18.87
C THR A 33 8.21 1.71 17.44
N ASN A 34 7.32 0.93 16.82
CA ASN A 34 7.41 0.17 15.54
C ASN A 34 7.97 0.89 14.28
N THR A 35 9.14 1.50 14.37
CA THR A 35 9.93 2.04 13.26
C THR A 35 11.32 1.42 13.42
N PRO A 36 11.74 0.50 12.53
CA PRO A 36 13.04 -0.16 12.66
C PRO A 36 14.19 0.85 12.70
N ASP A 37 15.05 0.72 13.72
CA ASP A 37 16.27 1.53 13.88
C ASP A 37 17.14 1.49 12.62
N VAL A 38 17.90 2.56 12.38
CA VAL A 38 18.84 2.64 11.24
C VAL A 38 19.82 1.46 11.30
N PRO A 39 19.95 0.66 10.21
CA PRO A 39 20.82 -0.50 10.22
C PRO A 39 22.28 -0.13 10.52
N VAL A 40 22.92 -0.92 11.38
CA VAL A 40 24.33 -0.72 11.75
C VAL A 40 25.22 -1.57 10.86
N LYS A 41 26.37 -1.02 10.44
CA LYS A 41 27.40 -1.73 9.67
C LYS A 41 27.79 -3.05 10.37
N PRO A 42 27.83 -4.19 9.65
CA PRO A 42 28.25 -5.48 10.19
C PRO A 42 29.64 -5.47 10.84
N PRO A 43 29.89 -6.33 11.85
CA PRO A 43 31.21 -6.47 12.45
C PRO A 43 32.25 -6.96 11.43
N VAL A 44 33.51 -6.56 11.62
CA VAL A 44 34.63 -6.97 10.76
C VAL A 44 35.10 -8.37 11.13
N ASP A 45 35.12 -9.28 10.16
CA ASP A 45 35.89 -10.52 10.28
C ASP A 45 37.39 -10.21 10.15
N ASN A 46 38.07 -10.17 11.28
CA ASN A 46 39.52 -9.93 11.35
C ASN A 46 40.36 -11.21 11.11
N SER A 47 39.74 -12.36 10.83
CA SER A 47 40.46 -13.57 10.41
C SER A 47 40.83 -13.56 8.92
N LEU A 48 40.11 -12.79 8.11
CA LEU A 48 40.36 -12.62 6.68
C LEU A 48 41.48 -11.60 6.41
N SER A 49 42.34 -11.90 5.42
CA SER A 49 43.31 -10.94 4.89
C SER A 49 42.62 -9.76 4.20
N GLU A 50 43.29 -8.60 4.03
CA GLU A 50 42.68 -7.43 3.38
C GLU A 50 42.13 -7.78 1.98
N ILE A 51 42.85 -8.57 1.18
CA ILE A 51 42.38 -8.99 -0.16
C ILE A 51 41.22 -10.01 -0.13
N GLU A 52 41.17 -10.92 0.86
CA GLU A 52 40.01 -11.81 0.98
C GLU A 52 38.76 -11.08 1.52
N GLN A 53 38.93 -10.02 2.33
CA GLN A 53 37.81 -9.14 2.69
C GLN A 53 37.21 -8.44 1.45
N ALA A 54 38.05 -8.01 0.50
CA ALA A 54 37.60 -7.43 -0.77
C ALA A 54 36.80 -8.44 -1.61
N LYS A 55 37.33 -9.67 -1.74
CA LYS A 55 36.67 -10.75 -2.50
C LYS A 55 35.36 -11.19 -1.85
N GLU A 56 35.31 -11.26 -0.52
CA GLU A 56 34.12 -11.73 0.20
C GLU A 56 32.92 -10.79 0.03
N MET A 57 33.17 -9.48 -0.04
CA MET A 57 32.16 -8.48 -0.38
C MET A 57 31.55 -8.75 -1.77
N ILE A 58 32.40 -9.01 -2.78
CA ILE A 58 31.95 -9.34 -4.14
C ILE A 58 31.24 -10.69 -4.19
N ARG A 59 31.73 -11.72 -3.49
CA ARG A 59 31.05 -13.03 -3.40
C ARG A 59 29.67 -12.89 -2.78
N THR A 60 29.53 -12.07 -1.73
CA THR A 60 28.24 -11.80 -1.09
C THR A 60 27.31 -11.01 -2.02
N ALA A 61 27.81 -10.01 -2.75
CA ALA A 61 27.02 -9.28 -3.74
C ALA A 61 26.52 -10.18 -4.89
N LYS A 62 27.38 -11.08 -5.40
CA LYS A 62 26.98 -12.09 -6.40
C LYS A 62 25.92 -13.05 -5.87
N LEU A 63 26.09 -13.52 -4.62
CA LEU A 63 25.11 -14.39 -3.98
C LEU A 63 23.76 -13.68 -3.84
N PHE A 64 23.77 -12.41 -3.41
CA PHE A 64 22.55 -11.59 -3.38
C PHE A 64 21.87 -11.58 -4.75
N VAL A 65 22.54 -11.17 -5.83
CA VAL A 65 21.99 -11.17 -7.21
C VAL A 65 21.45 -12.54 -7.68
N SER A 66 22.01 -13.64 -7.16
CA SER A 66 21.61 -15.01 -7.52
C SER A 66 20.37 -15.48 -6.76
N ASP A 67 20.35 -15.29 -5.44
CA ASP A 67 19.24 -15.66 -4.56
C ASP A 67 18.01 -14.80 -4.87
N ASN A 68 18.25 -13.52 -5.13
CA ASN A 68 17.39 -12.56 -5.81
C ASN A 68 16.74 -13.27 -7.02
N LYS A 69 17.42 -13.51 -8.14
CA LYS A 69 16.79 -14.13 -9.34
C LYS A 69 16.01 -15.43 -9.06
N ALA A 70 16.40 -16.21 -8.05
CA ALA A 70 15.71 -17.43 -7.68
C ALA A 70 14.33 -17.22 -7.02
N VAL A 71 14.01 -16.01 -6.52
CA VAL A 71 12.68 -15.66 -6.00
C VAL A 71 11.71 -15.25 -7.10
N THR A 72 12.08 -14.44 -8.12
CA THR A 72 11.19 -14.18 -9.26
C THR A 72 10.89 -15.51 -9.93
N ASP A 73 11.88 -16.39 -10.10
CA ASP A 73 11.68 -17.73 -10.65
C ASP A 73 10.75 -18.62 -9.80
N ALA A 74 10.47 -18.25 -8.55
CA ALA A 74 9.48 -18.91 -7.70
C ALA A 74 8.09 -18.25 -7.76
N TYR A 75 7.97 -17.03 -8.29
CA TYR A 75 6.73 -16.24 -8.38
C TYR A 75 6.34 -15.74 -9.79
N GLU A 76 7.13 -16.01 -10.83
CA GLU A 76 6.99 -15.43 -12.19
C GLU A 76 5.59 -15.69 -12.78
N ASP A 77 4.90 -16.75 -12.30
CA ASP A 77 3.53 -17.15 -12.65
C ASP A 77 2.58 -17.29 -11.42
N VAL A 78 2.88 -16.68 -10.27
CA VAL A 78 2.16 -16.94 -8.98
C VAL A 78 1.48 -15.68 -8.40
N SER A 79 1.13 -14.72 -9.26
CA SER A 79 0.52 -13.43 -8.88
C SER A 79 -0.79 -13.54 -8.09
N ASP A 80 -1.55 -14.59 -8.33
CA ASP A 80 -2.97 -14.62 -7.97
C ASP A 80 -3.19 -15.30 -6.61
N ILE A 81 -3.61 -14.48 -5.63
CA ILE A 81 -4.02 -14.93 -4.29
C ILE A 81 -5.51 -15.28 -4.28
N LEU A 82 -6.30 -14.52 -5.05
CA LEU A 82 -7.69 -14.77 -5.38
C LEU A 82 -7.76 -15.20 -6.85
N THR A 83 -8.64 -16.15 -7.17
CA THR A 83 -9.09 -16.33 -8.55
C THR A 83 -9.95 -15.13 -8.96
N GLU A 84 -10.06 -14.83 -10.25
CA GLU A 84 -10.96 -13.79 -10.80
C GLU A 84 -12.36 -13.86 -10.15
N LYS A 85 -12.94 -15.07 -10.11
CA LYS A 85 -14.23 -15.35 -9.45
C LYS A 85 -14.27 -14.98 -7.97
N GLN A 86 -13.20 -15.22 -7.23
CA GLN A 86 -13.10 -14.85 -5.81
C GLN A 86 -12.98 -13.34 -5.62
N ASP A 87 -12.34 -12.64 -6.54
CA ASP A 87 -12.22 -11.18 -6.53
C ASP A 87 -13.56 -10.50 -6.86
N THR A 88 -14.31 -10.99 -7.87
CA THR A 88 -15.66 -10.47 -8.16
C THR A 88 -16.59 -10.66 -6.96
N ARG A 89 -16.58 -11.86 -6.35
CA ARG A 89 -17.33 -12.17 -5.11
C ARG A 89 -16.97 -11.24 -3.95
N LEU A 90 -15.71 -10.83 -3.84
CA LEU A 90 -15.24 -9.89 -2.82
C LEU A 90 -15.86 -8.49 -3.05
N GLY A 91 -15.86 -8.01 -4.29
CA GLY A 91 -16.50 -6.74 -4.68
C GLY A 91 -18.00 -6.72 -4.33
N TYR A 92 -18.76 -7.71 -4.83
CA TYR A 92 -20.20 -7.84 -4.55
C TYR A 92 -20.52 -7.93 -3.05
N THR A 93 -19.64 -8.54 -2.26
CA THR A 93 -19.82 -8.67 -0.80
C THR A 93 -19.80 -7.31 -0.10
N PHE A 94 -19.01 -6.35 -0.57
CA PHE A 94 -18.95 -5.01 0.01
C PHE A 94 -19.99 -4.03 -0.56
N ASP A 95 -20.48 -4.28 -1.78
CA ASP A 95 -21.65 -3.56 -2.33
C ASP A 95 -22.92 -3.74 -1.46
N ILE A 96 -23.14 -4.93 -0.89
CA ILE A 96 -24.36 -5.26 -0.13
C ILE A 96 -24.57 -4.30 1.07
N PRO A 97 -23.62 -4.15 2.01
CA PRO A 97 -23.73 -3.14 3.07
C PRO A 97 -23.95 -1.71 2.55
N GLN A 98 -23.24 -1.31 1.50
CA GLN A 98 -23.31 0.05 0.97
C GLN A 98 -24.71 0.36 0.42
N GLY A 99 -25.26 -0.54 -0.40
CA GLY A 99 -26.59 -0.38 -1.00
C GLY A 99 -27.71 -0.41 0.05
N LEU A 100 -27.61 -1.29 1.05
CA LEU A 100 -28.58 -1.33 2.15
C LEU A 100 -28.52 -0.06 3.00
N ALA A 101 -27.33 0.42 3.36
CA ALA A 101 -27.18 1.66 4.11
C ALA A 101 -27.74 2.87 3.35
N GLY A 102 -27.49 2.97 2.03
CA GLY A 102 -28.06 4.01 1.17
C GLY A 102 -29.59 4.00 1.19
N TYR A 103 -30.20 2.86 0.84
CA TYR A 103 -31.67 2.70 0.83
C TYR A 103 -32.31 3.03 2.19
N MET A 104 -31.70 2.58 3.29
CA MET A 104 -32.17 2.85 4.65
C MET A 104 -32.14 4.33 5.01
N ARG A 105 -31.11 5.08 4.58
CA ARG A 105 -31.04 6.54 4.77
C ARG A 105 -32.12 7.28 3.97
N GLU A 106 -32.22 6.97 2.67
CA GLU A 106 -33.17 7.62 1.76
C GLU A 106 -34.64 7.45 2.22
N ASN A 107 -34.98 6.26 2.71
CA ASN A 107 -36.33 5.90 3.12
C ASN A 107 -36.58 6.09 4.63
N SER A 108 -35.61 6.63 5.38
CA SER A 108 -35.69 6.81 6.84
C SER A 108 -35.99 5.51 7.62
N ILE A 109 -35.48 4.39 7.15
CA ILE A 109 -35.67 3.04 7.73
C ILE A 109 -34.52 2.74 8.70
N SER A 110 -34.84 2.40 9.95
CA SER A 110 -33.84 2.10 10.99
C SER A 110 -33.47 0.61 11.11
N ARG A 111 -34.23 -0.28 10.46
CA ARG A 111 -34.04 -1.74 10.49
C ARG A 111 -34.57 -2.38 9.21
N LEU A 112 -33.84 -3.36 8.70
CA LEU A 112 -34.33 -4.35 7.73
C LEU A 112 -33.95 -5.75 8.24
N ASP A 113 -34.87 -6.69 8.22
CA ASP A 113 -34.59 -8.11 8.44
C ASP A 113 -34.89 -8.98 7.20
N ALA A 114 -34.81 -10.31 7.34
CA ALA A 114 -34.89 -11.23 6.21
C ALA A 114 -36.19 -11.09 5.40
N ASP A 115 -37.34 -10.91 6.06
CA ASP A 115 -38.63 -10.76 5.40
C ASP A 115 -38.70 -9.42 4.63
N ASP A 116 -38.14 -8.34 5.19
CA ASP A 116 -38.05 -7.04 4.51
C ASP A 116 -37.22 -7.13 3.22
N ILE A 117 -36.07 -7.82 3.26
CA ILE A 117 -35.19 -8.00 2.10
C ILE A 117 -35.83 -8.89 1.03
N ILE A 118 -36.53 -9.96 1.42
CA ILE A 118 -37.31 -10.79 0.48
C ILE A 118 -38.42 -9.95 -0.16
N TYR A 119 -39.15 -9.17 0.64
CA TYR A 119 -40.20 -8.28 0.14
C TYR A 119 -39.66 -7.27 -0.87
N LEU A 120 -38.52 -6.64 -0.59
CA LEU A 120 -37.83 -5.74 -1.52
C LEU A 120 -37.35 -6.46 -2.78
N GLY A 121 -36.88 -7.70 -2.69
CA GLY A 121 -36.50 -8.50 -3.85
C GLY A 121 -37.69 -8.93 -4.73
N GLU A 122 -38.91 -8.97 -4.17
CA GLU A 122 -40.14 -9.35 -4.89
C GLU A 122 -40.99 -8.15 -5.36
N HIS A 123 -40.87 -6.99 -4.70
CA HIS A 123 -41.75 -5.82 -4.89
C HIS A 123 -40.99 -4.50 -5.09
N GLY A 124 -39.65 -4.49 -5.00
CA GLY A 124 -38.80 -3.30 -5.08
C GLY A 124 -38.64 -2.72 -6.49
N ASP A 125 -39.68 -2.78 -7.32
CA ASP A 125 -39.64 -2.20 -8.65
C ASP A 125 -39.83 -0.67 -8.56
N THR A 126 -38.76 0.08 -8.83
CA THR A 126 -38.82 1.53 -8.99
C THR A 126 -39.82 1.93 -10.07
N LYS A 127 -40.15 1.07 -11.04
CA LYS A 127 -41.14 1.36 -12.08
C LYS A 127 -42.53 1.64 -11.53
N ASP A 128 -43.02 0.87 -10.56
CA ASP A 128 -44.36 1.09 -9.98
C ASP A 128 -44.41 2.39 -9.13
N ILE A 129 -43.26 2.86 -8.65
CA ILE A 129 -43.13 4.14 -7.91
C ILE A 129 -42.93 5.32 -8.88
N LEU A 130 -42.11 5.16 -9.93
CA LEU A 130 -41.81 6.15 -10.96
C LEU A 130 -43.00 6.40 -11.91
N GLU A 131 -43.75 5.37 -12.29
CA GLU A 131 -44.99 5.52 -13.07
C GLU A 131 -46.08 6.27 -12.28
N ASN A 132 -46.02 6.25 -10.93
CA ASN A 132 -46.98 6.94 -10.05
C ASN A 132 -46.47 8.26 -9.45
N ASN A 133 -45.16 8.55 -9.48
CA ASN A 133 -44.54 9.77 -8.93
C ASN A 133 -43.44 10.31 -9.87
N PRO A 134 -43.79 11.01 -10.97
CA PRO A 134 -42.84 11.44 -12.00
C PRO A 134 -41.84 12.52 -11.55
N ASP A 135 -41.94 13.02 -10.32
CA ASP A 135 -41.02 14.02 -9.74
C ASP A 135 -39.85 13.38 -8.96
N LEU A 136 -39.82 12.04 -8.81
CA LEU A 136 -38.72 11.31 -8.17
C LEU A 136 -37.67 10.87 -9.21
N THR A 137 -36.58 11.63 -9.35
CA THR A 137 -35.41 11.19 -10.12
C THR A 137 -34.47 10.36 -9.24
N SER A 138 -34.76 9.06 -9.05
CA SER A 138 -33.85 8.14 -8.34
C SER A 138 -32.71 7.68 -9.25
N ASP A 139 -31.78 8.60 -9.57
CA ASP A 139 -30.61 8.32 -10.41
C ASP A 139 -29.51 7.49 -9.70
N PHE A 140 -29.75 7.02 -8.47
CA PHE A 140 -28.73 6.38 -7.63
C PHE A 140 -29.15 4.99 -7.07
N TYR A 141 -28.29 4.01 -7.35
CA TYR A 141 -27.96 2.83 -6.55
C TYR A 141 -28.79 1.53 -6.65
N TRP A 142 -30.04 1.49 -7.10
CA TRP A 142 -30.79 0.22 -7.11
C TRP A 142 -30.53 -0.75 -8.29
N ASP A 143 -29.94 -0.28 -9.40
CA ASP A 143 -29.45 -1.19 -10.48
C ASP A 143 -28.46 -2.25 -9.95
N ARG A 144 -27.71 -1.97 -8.87
CA ARG A 144 -26.76 -2.93 -8.28
C ARG A 144 -27.41 -4.15 -7.61
N PHE A 145 -28.71 -4.11 -7.33
CA PHE A 145 -29.46 -5.26 -6.81
C PHE A 145 -30.43 -5.88 -7.82
N TYR A 146 -30.75 -5.17 -8.90
CA TYR A 146 -31.63 -5.65 -9.96
C TYR A 146 -31.11 -6.97 -10.59
N ASP A 147 -29.80 -7.01 -10.88
CA ASP A 147 -29.11 -8.20 -11.39
C ASP A 147 -28.59 -9.14 -10.26
N ARG A 148 -28.86 -8.82 -8.99
CA ARG A 148 -28.26 -9.47 -7.81
C ARG A 148 -29.28 -9.80 -6.73
N LYS A 149 -30.05 -10.87 -6.95
CA LYS A 149 -31.06 -11.34 -6.00
C LYS A 149 -30.43 -11.88 -4.71
N LEU A 150 -30.72 -11.22 -3.59
CA LEU A 150 -30.40 -11.70 -2.25
C LEU A 150 -31.44 -12.69 -1.74
N GLU A 151 -30.97 -13.75 -1.08
CA GLU A 151 -31.80 -14.74 -0.38
C GLU A 151 -31.27 -14.87 1.06
N PRO A 152 -31.72 -13.99 1.98
CA PRO A 152 -31.24 -13.93 3.36
C PRO A 152 -31.70 -15.13 4.20
N SER A 153 -30.95 -15.44 5.26
CA SER A 153 -31.38 -16.35 6.33
C SER A 153 -32.12 -15.60 7.44
N ASP A 154 -32.91 -16.31 8.25
CA ASP A 154 -33.71 -15.77 9.38
C ASP A 154 -32.92 -14.91 10.39
N ASP A 155 -31.59 -15.04 10.45
CA ASP A 155 -30.70 -14.25 11.31
C ASP A 155 -30.10 -13.00 10.62
N PHE A 156 -30.48 -12.73 9.37
CA PHE A 156 -30.10 -11.52 8.64
C PHE A 156 -30.74 -10.28 9.26
N LEU A 157 -29.90 -9.32 9.64
CA LEU A 157 -30.35 -8.07 10.25
C LEU A 157 -29.41 -6.93 9.88
N ALA A 158 -29.97 -5.94 9.17
CA ALA A 158 -29.36 -4.63 8.98
C ALA A 158 -30.02 -3.61 9.93
N THR A 159 -29.23 -2.76 10.58
CA THR A 159 -29.76 -1.63 11.36
C THR A 159 -29.01 -0.34 11.06
N LEU A 160 -29.73 0.78 11.06
CA LEU A 160 -29.22 2.13 10.90
C LEU A 160 -29.70 2.97 12.09
N ASN A 161 -28.78 3.52 12.88
CA ASN A 161 -29.12 4.33 14.05
C ASN A 161 -29.25 5.83 13.68
N ALA A 162 -29.79 6.63 14.61
CA ALA A 162 -29.98 8.07 14.43
C ALA A 162 -28.67 8.87 14.23
N ASP A 163 -27.52 8.32 14.63
CA ASP A 163 -26.21 8.96 14.45
C ASP A 163 -25.63 8.73 13.05
N GLY A 164 -26.23 7.86 12.23
CA GLY A 164 -25.72 7.47 10.90
C GLY A 164 -24.98 6.12 10.88
N LYS A 165 -24.84 5.46 12.03
CA LYS A 165 -24.14 4.18 12.16
C LYS A 165 -24.99 3.02 11.61
N PHE A 166 -24.46 2.34 10.61
CA PHE A 166 -24.99 1.11 10.03
C PHE A 166 -24.32 -0.12 10.64
N THR A 167 -25.08 -1.22 10.78
CA THR A 167 -24.55 -2.54 11.16
C THR A 167 -25.25 -3.64 10.38
N LEU A 168 -24.51 -4.70 10.05
CA LEU A 168 -25.04 -5.89 9.38
C LEU A 168 -24.53 -7.18 10.03
N THR A 169 -25.44 -8.15 10.19
CA THR A 169 -25.12 -9.50 10.67
C THR A 169 -26.05 -10.54 10.03
N GLY A 170 -25.66 -11.81 10.11
CA GLY A 170 -26.42 -12.95 9.57
C GLY A 170 -25.84 -13.42 8.24
N SER A 171 -26.59 -14.22 7.48
CA SER A 171 -26.14 -14.71 6.17
C SER A 171 -27.13 -14.45 5.04
N THR A 172 -26.62 -14.45 3.82
CA THR A 172 -27.44 -14.34 2.60
C THR A 172 -26.79 -15.13 1.47
N THR A 173 -27.60 -15.75 0.62
CA THR A 173 -27.14 -16.22 -0.68
C THR A 173 -27.27 -15.09 -1.68
N VAL A 174 -26.21 -14.85 -2.45
CA VAL A 174 -26.14 -13.86 -3.52
C VAL A 174 -26.25 -14.63 -4.83
N ASN A 175 -27.32 -14.38 -5.58
CA ASN A 175 -27.52 -14.92 -6.92
C ASN A 175 -27.27 -13.80 -7.93
N ILE A 176 -26.34 -14.01 -8.86
CA ILE A 176 -25.91 -13.01 -9.84
C ILE A 176 -26.22 -13.50 -11.24
N GLU A 177 -26.88 -12.66 -12.02
CA GLU A 177 -27.13 -12.85 -13.45
C GLU A 177 -26.93 -11.51 -14.15
N GLU A 178 -25.73 -11.24 -14.66
CA GLU A 178 -25.41 -10.02 -15.39
C GLU A 178 -25.55 -10.27 -16.90
N TYR A 179 -26.09 -9.28 -17.61
CA TYR A 179 -26.45 -9.39 -19.02
C TYR A 179 -25.63 -8.44 -19.90
N ASP A 180 -24.96 -8.97 -20.93
CA ASP A 180 -24.45 -8.17 -22.04
C ASP A 180 -25.47 -8.13 -23.17
N TYR A 181 -25.43 -7.06 -23.98
CA TYR A 181 -26.33 -6.85 -25.09
C TYR A 181 -25.61 -7.16 -26.40
N VAL A 182 -25.95 -8.30 -27.01
CA VAL A 182 -25.34 -8.75 -28.26
C VAL A 182 -26.26 -8.41 -29.43
N TYR A 183 -25.73 -7.75 -30.46
CA TYR A 183 -26.49 -7.45 -31.67
C TYR A 183 -26.89 -8.73 -32.41
N ASN A 184 -28.19 -9.00 -32.49
CA ASN A 184 -28.74 -10.11 -33.23
C ASN A 184 -29.11 -9.68 -34.66
N PRO A 185 -28.37 -10.14 -35.70
CA PRO A 185 -28.62 -9.75 -37.08
C PRO A 185 -29.91 -10.37 -37.68
N GLN A 186 -30.60 -11.27 -36.97
CA GLN A 186 -31.87 -11.85 -37.40
C GLN A 186 -33.08 -11.01 -36.97
N THR A 187 -33.01 -10.39 -35.78
CA THR A 187 -34.04 -9.48 -35.26
C THR A 187 -33.76 -8.02 -35.61
N GLY A 188 -32.49 -7.67 -35.87
CA GLY A 188 -32.05 -6.29 -36.10
C GLY A 188 -31.95 -5.46 -34.81
N LEU A 189 -31.97 -6.13 -33.65
CA LEU A 189 -31.95 -5.53 -32.32
C LEU A 189 -30.77 -6.07 -31.51
N TYR A 190 -30.48 -5.41 -30.41
CA TYR A 190 -29.59 -5.93 -29.37
C TYR A 190 -30.41 -6.79 -28.41
N ASP A 191 -30.11 -8.08 -28.33
CA ASP A 191 -30.78 -9.01 -27.43
C ASP A 191 -29.89 -9.26 -26.19
N PRO A 192 -30.45 -9.33 -24.97
CA PRO A 192 -29.69 -9.61 -23.77
C PRO A 192 -29.22 -11.07 -23.74
N VAL A 193 -27.97 -11.28 -23.37
CA VAL A 193 -27.32 -12.58 -23.20
C VAL A 193 -26.67 -12.59 -21.82
N ILE A 194 -26.85 -13.66 -21.04
CA ILE A 194 -26.19 -13.81 -19.75
C ILE A 194 -24.68 -13.90 -19.99
N ASP A 195 -23.92 -12.90 -19.54
CA ASP A 195 -22.47 -12.82 -19.65
C ASP A 195 -21.80 -13.43 -18.42
N ASN A 196 -22.35 -13.15 -17.24
CA ASN A 196 -21.87 -13.68 -15.96
C ASN A 196 -23.02 -14.28 -15.14
N LYS A 197 -22.76 -15.44 -14.53
CA LYS A 197 -23.69 -16.10 -13.61
C LYS A 197 -22.95 -16.82 -12.49
N ASP A 198 -23.25 -16.45 -11.25
CA ASP A 198 -22.70 -17.10 -10.07
C ASP A 198 -23.69 -17.12 -8.89
N VAL A 199 -23.49 -18.07 -8.00
CA VAL A 199 -24.25 -18.20 -6.74
C VAL A 199 -23.28 -18.50 -5.61
N PHE A 200 -23.32 -17.70 -4.55
CA PHE A 200 -22.48 -17.89 -3.37
C PHE A 200 -23.13 -17.35 -2.10
N THR A 201 -22.81 -17.95 -0.96
CA THR A 201 -23.25 -17.47 0.35
C THR A 201 -22.26 -16.46 0.92
N VAL A 202 -22.76 -15.42 1.57
CA VAL A 202 -22.00 -14.50 2.41
C VAL A 202 -22.51 -14.58 3.84
N VAL A 203 -21.60 -14.61 4.81
CA VAL A 203 -21.90 -14.55 6.24
C VAL A 203 -21.22 -13.32 6.83
N PHE A 204 -22.00 -12.39 7.37
CA PHE A 204 -21.52 -11.18 8.05
C PHE A 204 -21.56 -11.39 9.57
N ASP A 205 -20.42 -11.24 10.24
CA ASP A 205 -20.29 -11.30 11.69
C ASP A 205 -19.76 -9.95 12.20
N GLY A 206 -20.70 -9.16 12.72
CA GLY A 206 -20.43 -7.85 13.32
C GLY A 206 -19.90 -6.81 12.34
N TYR A 207 -20.46 -6.74 11.11
CA TYR A 207 -20.17 -5.64 10.20
C TYR A 207 -20.69 -4.32 10.78
N GLU A 208 -19.88 -3.27 10.66
CA GLU A 208 -20.10 -1.97 11.24
C GLU A 208 -19.56 -0.88 10.30
N ASP A 209 -20.41 0.05 9.89
CA ASP A 209 -20.01 1.31 9.26
C ASP A 209 -20.51 2.47 10.13
N ALA A 210 -19.57 3.25 10.64
CA ALA A 210 -19.76 4.46 11.44
C ALA A 210 -18.80 5.56 10.94
N LEU A 211 -18.60 5.66 9.62
CA LEU A 211 -17.81 6.73 9.02
C LEU A 211 -18.57 8.06 8.85
N SER A 212 -19.91 8.02 8.89
CA SER A 212 -20.75 9.21 8.98
C SER A 212 -21.13 9.54 10.42
N SER A 213 -21.41 10.82 10.70
CA SER A 213 -22.05 11.25 11.94
C SER A 213 -23.00 12.41 11.69
N ASN A 214 -24.25 12.26 12.14
CA ASN A 214 -25.25 13.34 12.17
C ASN A 214 -25.00 14.39 13.28
N THR A 215 -23.94 14.24 14.08
CA THR A 215 -23.61 15.16 15.19
C THR A 215 -22.47 16.11 14.80
N SER A 216 -22.70 17.42 14.95
CA SER A 216 -21.69 18.45 14.73
C SER A 216 -20.64 18.46 15.85
N THR A 217 -19.38 18.12 15.53
CA THR A 217 -18.26 17.97 16.47
C THR A 217 -16.95 18.53 15.89
N ASP A 218 -16.07 19.03 16.75
CA ASP A 218 -14.69 19.42 16.41
C ASP A 218 -13.72 18.21 16.45
N ASN A 219 -14.15 17.11 17.07
CA ASN A 219 -13.43 15.86 17.20
C ASN A 219 -14.33 14.69 16.76
N PHE A 220 -14.05 14.15 15.58
CA PHE A 220 -14.73 12.98 15.01
C PHE A 220 -13.96 11.69 15.33
N ASN A 221 -14.68 10.62 15.65
CA ASN A 221 -14.15 9.26 15.74
C ASN A 221 -15.16 8.28 15.13
N GLY A 222 -14.79 7.64 14.03
CA GLY A 222 -15.59 6.66 13.31
C GLY A 222 -14.88 5.31 13.16
N SER A 223 -15.61 4.31 12.69
CA SER A 223 -15.11 2.96 12.43
C SER A 223 -15.73 2.37 11.17
N LEU A 224 -14.98 1.54 10.44
CA LEU A 224 -15.48 0.72 9.33
C LEU A 224 -14.83 -0.66 9.41
N GLY A 225 -15.62 -1.71 9.57
CA GLY A 225 -15.07 -3.06 9.61
C GLY A 225 -16.04 -4.13 10.03
N PHE A 226 -15.49 -5.25 10.45
CA PHE A 226 -16.20 -6.48 10.78
C PHE A 226 -15.34 -7.33 11.72
N LYS A 227 -15.96 -8.29 12.41
CA LYS A 227 -15.24 -9.33 13.14
C LYS A 227 -14.85 -10.47 12.20
N SER A 228 -15.80 -10.95 11.38
CA SER A 228 -15.48 -11.76 10.21
C SER A 228 -16.50 -11.60 9.09
N ILE A 229 -16.05 -11.84 7.85
CA ILE A 229 -16.93 -12.07 6.70
C ILE A 229 -16.45 -13.36 6.03
N LYS A 230 -17.38 -14.27 5.69
CA LYS A 230 -17.08 -15.48 4.93
C LYS A 230 -17.85 -15.46 3.63
N ILE A 231 -17.17 -15.73 2.53
CA ILE A 231 -17.68 -15.61 1.16
C ILE A 231 -17.46 -16.95 0.47
N GLY A 232 -18.52 -17.53 -0.08
CA GLY A 232 -18.48 -18.84 -0.72
C GLY A 232 -18.31 -20.01 0.26
N THR A 233 -18.11 -21.21 -0.29
CA THR A 233 -17.91 -22.46 0.46
C THR A 233 -16.90 -23.36 -0.25
N GLY A 234 -16.44 -24.41 0.44
CA GLY A 234 -15.53 -25.40 -0.15
C GLY A 234 -14.16 -24.81 -0.50
N THR A 235 -13.68 -25.10 -1.72
CA THR A 235 -12.41 -24.60 -2.26
C THR A 235 -12.41 -23.12 -2.57
N ASP A 236 -13.57 -22.55 -2.89
CA ASP A 236 -13.68 -21.17 -3.35
C ASP A 236 -13.76 -20.16 -2.19
N ILE A 237 -13.67 -20.62 -0.94
CA ILE A 237 -13.92 -19.79 0.24
C ILE A 237 -12.90 -18.65 0.35
N VAL A 238 -13.42 -17.43 0.53
CA VAL A 238 -12.65 -16.27 0.98
C VAL A 238 -13.14 -15.89 2.37
N ALA A 239 -12.22 -15.83 3.33
CA ALA A 239 -12.52 -15.46 4.71
C ALA A 239 -11.75 -14.20 5.10
N LEU A 240 -12.50 -13.15 5.42
CA LEU A 240 -12.01 -11.91 6.00
C LEU A 240 -12.20 -11.94 7.51
N SER A 241 -11.23 -11.44 8.28
CA SER A 241 -11.38 -11.28 9.74
C SER A 241 -10.56 -10.14 10.30
N SER A 242 -11.04 -9.53 11.39
CA SER A 242 -10.26 -8.55 12.15
C SER A 242 -10.44 -8.71 13.65
N ASN A 243 -9.35 -8.51 14.39
CA ASN A 243 -9.33 -8.64 15.85
C ASN A 243 -9.78 -7.36 16.58
N THR A 244 -9.94 -6.23 15.87
CA THR A 244 -10.14 -4.90 16.48
C THR A 244 -11.32 -4.10 15.91
N LYS A 245 -12.15 -4.72 15.04
CA LYS A 245 -13.19 -4.08 14.19
C LYS A 245 -12.68 -3.32 12.96
N GLY A 246 -11.63 -3.80 12.29
CA GLY A 246 -11.18 -3.23 11.01
C GLY A 246 -10.57 -1.84 11.17
N ALA A 247 -11.06 -0.86 10.39
CA ALA A 247 -10.53 0.48 10.33
C ALA A 247 -11.17 1.40 11.39
N THR A 248 -10.37 2.33 11.89
CA THR A 248 -10.78 3.44 12.75
C THR A 248 -10.32 4.74 12.10
N VAL A 249 -11.17 5.76 12.13
CA VAL A 249 -10.91 7.08 11.54
C VAL A 249 -11.09 8.11 12.65
N SER A 250 -10.10 8.96 12.84
CA SER A 250 -10.20 10.11 13.75
C SER A 250 -9.87 11.39 13.00
N GLY A 251 -10.64 12.45 13.26
CA GLY A 251 -10.49 13.76 12.65
C GLY A 251 -10.62 14.86 13.71
N GLN A 252 -9.66 15.78 13.72
CA GLN A 252 -9.66 16.99 14.54
C GLN A 252 -9.78 18.19 13.60
N PHE A 253 -10.76 19.04 13.85
CA PHE A 253 -11.13 20.19 13.01
C PHE A 253 -10.99 21.49 13.78
N SER A 254 -10.78 22.61 13.08
CA SER A 254 -10.62 23.93 13.71
C SER A 254 -11.91 24.53 14.28
N ASP A 255 -13.06 23.98 13.88
CA ASP A 255 -14.40 24.24 14.42
C ASP A 255 -15.27 22.99 14.15
N LYS A 256 -16.52 23.00 14.59
CA LYS A 256 -17.40 21.82 14.51
C LYS A 256 -17.89 21.55 13.09
N VAL A 257 -17.80 20.29 12.66
CA VAL A 257 -18.31 19.80 11.38
C VAL A 257 -19.29 18.64 11.59
N VAL A 258 -20.20 18.45 10.64
CA VAL A 258 -20.95 17.20 10.45
C VAL A 258 -20.16 16.40 9.42
N VAL A 259 -19.84 15.14 9.73
CA VAL A 259 -18.99 14.29 8.86
C VAL A 259 -19.90 13.35 8.07
N ASN A 260 -19.85 13.42 6.73
CA ASN A 260 -20.53 12.47 5.86
C ASN A 260 -19.67 11.20 5.65
N ASP A 261 -20.27 10.17 5.06
CA ASP A 261 -19.63 8.88 4.78
C ASP A 261 -18.50 8.94 3.74
N GLU A 262 -18.51 9.94 2.86
CA GLU A 262 -17.39 10.23 1.95
C GLU A 262 -16.18 10.89 2.65
N PHE A 263 -16.35 11.35 3.90
CA PHE A 263 -15.41 12.23 4.60
C PHE A 263 -15.04 13.49 3.77
N ASP A 264 -16.01 14.03 3.01
CA ASP A 264 -15.74 15.19 2.15
C ASP A 264 -15.66 16.48 2.97
N ILE A 265 -14.42 16.94 3.19
CA ILE A 265 -14.12 18.19 3.87
C ILE A 265 -14.19 19.43 2.95
N ASN A 266 -14.53 19.28 1.66
CA ASN A 266 -14.61 20.41 0.72
C ASN A 266 -15.64 21.46 1.16
N ASP A 267 -16.79 21.05 1.69
CA ASP A 267 -17.81 21.99 2.18
C ASP A 267 -17.38 22.67 3.49
N ALA A 268 -16.81 21.93 4.44
CA ALA A 268 -16.18 22.51 5.63
C ALA A 268 -15.08 23.54 5.26
N ASN A 269 -14.27 23.23 4.25
CA ASN A 269 -13.24 24.13 3.72
C ASN A 269 -13.83 25.40 3.07
N LYS A 270 -15.00 25.33 2.41
CA LYS A 270 -15.72 26.52 1.89
C LYS A 270 -16.23 27.41 3.03
N GLU A 271 -16.65 26.82 4.15
CA GLU A 271 -17.04 27.53 5.38
C GLU A 271 -15.83 28.09 6.16
N GLY A 272 -14.61 27.69 5.79
CA GLY A 272 -13.36 28.14 6.39
C GLY A 272 -12.86 27.29 7.56
N ILE A 273 -13.46 26.13 7.77
CA ILE A 273 -13.04 25.13 8.76
C ILE A 273 -11.97 24.25 8.13
N THR A 274 -10.86 24.04 8.82
CA THR A 274 -9.73 23.22 8.33
C THR A 274 -9.55 21.95 9.15
N LEU A 275 -9.14 20.87 8.50
CA LEU A 275 -8.70 19.64 9.16
C LEU A 275 -7.35 19.86 9.84
N GLU A 276 -7.34 20.02 11.17
CA GLU A 276 -6.10 20.18 11.92
C GLU A 276 -5.25 18.91 11.90
N LYS A 277 -5.91 17.74 11.86
CA LYS A 277 -5.31 16.40 11.79
C LYS A 277 -6.38 15.33 11.51
N ALA A 278 -6.14 14.45 10.52
CA ALA A 278 -6.82 13.15 10.42
C ALA A 278 -5.83 12.00 10.63
N VAL A 279 -6.30 10.90 11.22
CA VAL A 279 -5.58 9.63 11.29
C VAL A 279 -6.54 8.47 11.03
N ILE A 280 -6.22 7.66 10.02
CA ILE A 280 -6.88 6.38 9.71
C ILE A 280 -5.96 5.26 10.19
N LYS A 281 -6.49 4.30 10.95
CA LYS A 281 -5.76 3.11 11.38
C LYS A 281 -6.54 1.83 11.12
N LEU A 282 -5.86 0.81 10.59
CA LEU A 282 -6.39 -0.55 10.47
C LEU A 282 -5.47 -1.48 11.29
N SER A 283 -6.04 -2.26 12.19
CA SER A 283 -5.28 -3.13 13.10
C SER A 283 -5.68 -4.58 12.91
N SER A 284 -4.77 -5.37 12.32
CA SER A 284 -4.95 -6.79 12.00
C SER A 284 -6.24 -7.04 11.21
N LEU A 285 -6.21 -6.75 9.90
CA LEU A 285 -7.16 -7.28 8.92
C LEU A 285 -6.52 -8.46 8.20
N LYS A 286 -7.21 -9.60 8.16
CA LYS A 286 -6.76 -10.84 7.51
C LYS A 286 -7.70 -11.21 6.38
N LEU A 287 -7.12 -11.54 5.22
CA LEU A 287 -7.76 -12.27 4.14
C LEU A 287 -7.14 -13.67 4.09
N THR A 288 -7.97 -14.71 4.10
CA THR A 288 -7.58 -16.10 3.86
C THR A 288 -8.35 -16.62 2.65
N ALA A 289 -7.63 -17.10 1.64
CA ALA A 289 -8.20 -17.68 0.44
C ALA A 289 -7.24 -18.73 -0.13
N ASN A 290 -7.78 -19.78 -0.74
CA ASN A 290 -6.99 -20.85 -1.35
C ASN A 290 -5.97 -21.45 -0.34
N ASP A 291 -4.67 -21.39 -0.63
CA ASP A 291 -3.58 -21.84 0.25
C ASP A 291 -2.86 -20.67 0.97
N SER A 292 -3.45 -19.48 0.91
CA SER A 292 -2.79 -18.20 1.17
C SER A 292 -3.49 -17.39 2.27
N VAL A 293 -2.71 -16.65 3.05
CA VAL A 293 -3.18 -15.67 4.03
C VAL A 293 -2.43 -14.36 3.83
N ILE A 294 -3.16 -13.26 3.70
CA ILE A 294 -2.64 -11.88 3.78
C ILE A 294 -3.12 -11.26 5.09
N GLU A 295 -2.26 -10.58 5.82
CA GLU A 295 -2.60 -9.81 7.01
C GLU A 295 -2.04 -8.39 6.90
N ALA A 296 -2.89 -7.36 6.89
CA ALA A 296 -2.48 -6.00 7.22
C ALA A 296 -2.47 -5.86 8.76
N LYS A 297 -1.30 -6.02 9.38
CA LYS A 297 -1.13 -6.02 10.85
C LYS A 297 -1.32 -4.64 11.44
N ASP A 298 -0.54 -3.70 10.94
CA ASP A 298 -0.56 -2.30 11.32
C ASP A 298 -0.72 -1.50 10.04
N PHE A 299 -1.65 -0.56 10.03
CA PHE A 299 -1.75 0.50 9.03
C PHE A 299 -2.03 1.80 9.76
N GLU A 300 -1.33 2.87 9.39
CA GLU A 300 -1.60 4.22 9.87
C GLU A 300 -1.34 5.21 8.73
N PHE A 301 -2.40 5.88 8.26
CA PHE A 301 -2.31 7.03 7.37
C PHE A 301 -2.70 8.29 8.14
N ALA A 302 -1.94 9.37 7.98
CA ALA A 302 -2.29 10.65 8.58
C ALA A 302 -2.08 11.83 7.61
N ALA A 303 -3.01 12.77 7.68
CA ALA A 303 -3.04 13.98 6.87
C ALA A 303 -3.46 15.19 7.71
N LEU A 304 -3.16 16.39 7.23
CA LEU A 304 -3.59 17.65 7.83
C LEU A 304 -3.71 18.73 6.75
N ASP A 305 -4.51 19.76 6.99
CA ASP A 305 -4.64 20.88 6.06
C ASP A 305 -3.57 21.95 6.27
N VAL A 306 -3.14 22.52 5.15
CA VAL A 306 -2.47 23.82 5.05
C VAL A 306 -3.42 24.76 4.32
N SER A 307 -3.56 26.01 4.79
CA SER A 307 -4.46 26.98 4.19
C SER A 307 -3.85 28.38 4.05
N ARG A 308 -4.34 29.14 3.07
CA ARG A 308 -3.95 30.54 2.81
C ARG A 308 -5.14 31.31 2.27
N LYS A 309 -5.32 32.55 2.73
CA LYS A 309 -6.17 33.53 2.03
C LYS A 309 -5.39 34.22 0.91
N LEU A 310 -5.92 34.20 -0.30
CA LEU A 310 -5.36 34.89 -1.46
C LEU A 310 -5.73 36.38 -1.45
N ALA A 311 -5.19 37.14 -2.41
CA ALA A 311 -5.39 38.59 -2.50
C ALA A 311 -6.86 39.00 -2.81
N ASP A 312 -7.64 38.11 -3.40
CA ASP A 312 -9.09 38.25 -3.61
C ASP A 312 -9.93 37.84 -2.37
N ASN A 313 -9.25 37.53 -1.25
CA ASN A 313 -9.82 37.01 0.00
C ASN A 313 -10.47 35.62 -0.10
N SER A 314 -10.28 34.88 -1.21
CA SER A 314 -10.62 33.46 -1.28
C SER A 314 -9.72 32.65 -0.33
N LEU A 315 -10.29 31.64 0.33
CA LEU A 315 -9.52 30.67 1.11
C LEU A 315 -9.14 29.50 0.21
N VAL A 316 -7.85 29.23 0.10
CA VAL A 316 -7.35 28.00 -0.52
C VAL A 316 -6.88 27.06 0.59
N VAL A 317 -7.41 25.85 0.58
CA VAL A 317 -7.00 24.75 1.48
C VAL A 317 -6.38 23.62 0.67
N ARG A 318 -5.39 22.95 1.26
CA ARG A 318 -4.66 21.82 0.68
C ARG A 318 -4.39 20.79 1.77
N THR A 319 -5.02 19.63 1.64
CA THR A 319 -4.78 18.48 2.52
C THR A 319 -3.45 17.82 2.16
N ILE A 320 -2.56 17.73 3.13
CA ILE A 320 -1.21 17.21 2.98
C ILE A 320 -1.10 15.87 3.74
N PRO A 321 -0.93 14.73 3.05
CA PRO A 321 -0.54 13.49 3.72
C PRO A 321 0.88 13.64 4.26
N TYR A 322 1.07 13.32 5.54
CA TYR A 322 2.37 13.46 6.21
C TYR A 322 2.85 12.17 6.88
N LYS A 323 1.99 11.15 6.99
CA LYS A 323 2.38 9.83 7.47
C LYS A 323 1.67 8.72 6.68
N PHE A 324 2.43 7.70 6.33
CA PHE A 324 1.94 6.43 5.84
C PHE A 324 2.79 5.32 6.47
N ALA A 325 2.17 4.44 7.25
CA ALA A 325 2.81 3.25 7.78
C ALA A 325 1.95 2.03 7.45
N ILE A 326 2.58 0.95 6.99
CA ILE A 326 1.94 -0.35 6.81
C ILE A 326 2.92 -1.47 7.17
N THR A 327 2.43 -2.45 7.93
CA THR A 327 3.07 -3.74 8.16
C THR A 327 2.13 -4.83 7.64
N GLY A 328 2.40 -5.33 6.44
CA GLY A 328 1.71 -6.48 5.85
C GLY A 328 2.41 -7.79 6.21
N LYS A 329 1.71 -8.93 6.19
CA LYS A 329 2.28 -10.29 6.20
C LYS A 329 1.55 -11.19 5.22
N MET A 330 2.28 -11.90 4.39
CA MET A 330 1.80 -12.98 3.51
C MET A 330 2.33 -14.32 4.03
N THR A 331 1.48 -15.34 4.07
CA THR A 331 1.91 -16.74 4.14
C THR A 331 1.22 -17.55 3.06
N LYS A 332 1.94 -18.39 2.33
CA LYS A 332 1.44 -19.26 1.25
C LYS A 332 2.01 -20.67 1.41
N GLN A 333 1.25 -21.71 1.08
CA GLN A 333 1.73 -23.09 1.21
C GLN A 333 2.59 -23.51 0.01
N LYS A 334 2.23 -23.10 -1.21
CA LYS A 334 2.98 -23.44 -2.42
C LYS A 334 3.10 -22.24 -3.40
N PRO A 335 4.32 -21.75 -3.70
CA PRO A 335 5.57 -22.06 -3.00
C PRO A 335 5.49 -21.67 -1.52
N MET A 336 6.23 -22.36 -0.66
CA MET A 336 6.14 -22.10 0.78
C MET A 336 6.74 -20.72 1.07
N THR A 337 5.87 -19.82 1.51
CA THR A 337 6.14 -18.41 1.74
C THR A 337 5.76 -18.03 3.16
N ASP A 338 6.63 -17.29 3.83
CA ASP A 338 6.27 -16.50 5.01
C ASP A 338 7.02 -15.18 4.90
N VAL A 339 6.35 -14.07 4.58
CA VAL A 339 6.97 -12.76 4.31
C VAL A 339 6.16 -11.64 4.98
N GLU A 340 6.83 -10.69 5.62
CA GLU A 340 6.27 -9.51 6.29
C GLU A 340 6.82 -8.25 5.63
N ILE A 341 5.99 -7.32 5.16
CA ILE A 341 6.43 -6.10 4.46
C ILE A 341 6.13 -4.90 5.36
N THR A 342 7.14 -4.14 5.73
CA THR A 342 7.04 -2.89 6.50
C THR A 342 7.44 -1.70 5.63
N LEU A 343 6.50 -0.79 5.36
CA LEU A 343 6.79 0.52 4.77
C LEU A 343 6.29 1.60 5.73
N ASN A 344 7.18 2.43 6.25
CA ASN A 344 6.85 3.58 7.10
C ASN A 344 7.51 4.84 6.53
N ALA A 345 6.71 5.76 6.03
CA ALA A 345 7.11 7.10 5.63
C ALA A 345 6.45 8.12 6.58
N THR A 346 7.26 8.88 7.31
CA THR A 346 6.80 9.89 8.27
C THR A 346 7.53 11.22 8.06
N ALA A 347 6.76 12.29 7.89
CA ALA A 347 7.21 13.67 7.98
C ALA A 347 6.77 14.28 9.32
N ASN A 348 7.46 15.33 9.77
CA ASN A 348 7.06 16.05 10.99
C ASN A 348 5.85 16.96 10.73
N ASP A 349 4.78 16.79 11.50
CA ASP A 349 3.52 17.55 11.38
C ASP A 349 3.69 19.06 11.59
N ALA A 350 4.52 19.46 12.54
CA ALA A 350 4.85 20.86 12.80
C ALA A 350 5.71 21.48 11.70
N ASP A 351 6.53 20.70 10.99
CA ASP A 351 7.26 21.15 9.81
C ASP A 351 6.34 21.31 8.60
N ILE A 352 5.35 20.42 8.39
CA ILE A 352 4.33 20.59 7.35
C ILE A 352 3.63 21.95 7.53
N LYS A 353 3.06 22.22 8.72
CA LYS A 353 2.32 23.47 8.99
C LYS A 353 3.17 24.74 8.95
N LYS A 354 4.51 24.65 9.01
CA LYS A 354 5.43 25.81 9.01
C LYS A 354 6.15 26.02 7.68
N PHE A 355 6.43 24.95 6.95
CA PHE A 355 7.30 24.97 5.77
C PHE A 355 6.56 24.70 4.48
N ILE A 356 5.42 24.00 4.50
CA ILE A 356 4.52 23.98 3.34
C ILE A 356 3.73 25.27 3.33
N ILE A 357 3.73 25.94 2.18
CA ILE A 357 2.96 27.14 1.92
C ILE A 357 2.10 26.92 0.67
N ILE A 358 1.06 27.74 0.55
CA ILE A 358 0.31 27.91 -0.68
C ILE A 358 0.79 29.21 -1.30
N ASP A 359 1.10 29.21 -2.60
CA ASP A 359 1.58 30.38 -3.33
C ASP A 359 0.45 31.38 -3.65
N GLU A 360 0.70 32.34 -4.54
CA GLU A 360 -0.30 33.35 -4.94
C GLU A 360 -1.33 32.85 -5.95
N VAL A 361 -1.08 31.72 -6.61
CA VAL A 361 -2.00 31.08 -7.58
C VAL A 361 -2.69 29.83 -7.02
N GLY A 362 -2.43 29.48 -5.76
CA GLY A 362 -3.03 28.34 -5.08
C GLY A 362 -2.27 27.02 -5.25
N ASP A 363 -1.05 27.05 -5.79
CA ASP A 363 -0.17 25.88 -5.87
C ASP A 363 0.56 25.68 -4.53
N ILE A 364 1.02 24.46 -4.27
CA ILE A 364 1.74 24.12 -3.03
C ILE A 364 3.24 24.32 -3.28
N GLU A 365 3.95 24.96 -2.35
CA GLU A 365 5.40 25.12 -2.36
C GLU A 365 6.03 24.86 -0.98
N GLU A 366 7.35 24.71 -0.93
CA GLU A 366 8.11 24.80 0.32
C GLU A 366 8.62 26.24 0.50
N ALA A 367 8.48 26.79 1.71
CA ALA A 367 8.95 28.12 2.06
C ALA A 367 10.46 28.29 1.78
N ALA A 368 10.87 29.48 1.36
CA ALA A 368 12.24 29.76 0.96
C ALA A 368 13.29 29.35 2.03
N ASN A 369 14.27 28.55 1.63
CA ASN A 369 15.30 27.95 2.49
C ASN A 369 14.77 27.04 3.61
N LYS A 370 13.55 26.50 3.45
CA LYS A 370 12.99 25.42 4.27
C LYS A 370 12.77 24.18 3.40
N TYR A 371 12.64 23.05 4.08
CA TYR A 371 12.21 21.79 3.50
C TYR A 371 11.52 20.97 4.60
N VAL A 372 10.53 20.18 4.24
CA VAL A 372 9.94 19.21 5.15
C VAL A 372 10.87 18.00 5.26
N GLY A 373 11.37 17.75 6.47
CA GLY A 373 12.11 16.53 6.79
C GLY A 373 11.17 15.32 6.73
N MET A 374 11.64 14.24 6.09
CA MET A 374 10.91 12.99 5.94
C MET A 374 11.86 11.82 6.17
N GLU A 375 11.40 10.85 6.95
CA GLU A 375 12.09 9.59 7.20
C GLU A 375 11.26 8.46 6.57
N ILE A 376 11.93 7.56 5.84
CA ILE A 376 11.31 6.39 5.21
C ILE A 376 12.08 5.15 5.68
N VAL A 377 11.35 4.15 6.14
CA VAL A 377 11.87 2.80 6.37
C VAL A 377 11.12 1.84 5.47
N LEU A 378 11.86 1.16 4.59
CA LEU A 378 11.40 -0.02 3.88
C LEU A 378 12.14 -1.22 4.48
N ALA A 379 11.42 -2.08 5.18
CA ALA A 379 11.85 -3.43 5.46
C ALA A 379 10.87 -4.39 4.81
N ILE A 380 11.35 -5.52 4.37
CA ILE A 380 10.51 -6.71 4.27
C ILE A 380 10.99 -7.63 5.44
N LYS A 381 10.51 -8.85 5.67
CA LYS A 381 11.02 -9.88 6.64
C LYS A 381 10.34 -11.23 6.41
N GLY A 382 11.01 -12.25 5.84
CA GLY A 382 10.41 -13.57 5.55
C GLY A 382 11.29 -14.82 5.31
N LYS A 383 10.86 -15.62 4.33
CA LYS A 383 11.58 -16.69 3.63
C LYS A 383 10.70 -17.19 2.48
N VAL A 384 11.33 -17.65 1.40
CA VAL A 384 10.66 -18.27 0.26
C VAL A 384 11.32 -19.63 0.02
N THR A 385 10.52 -20.66 -0.28
CA THR A 385 11.03 -22.01 -0.56
C THR A 385 10.64 -22.43 -1.96
N LYS A 386 11.65 -22.68 -2.79
CA LYS A 386 11.48 -23.21 -4.15
C LYS A 386 10.88 -24.62 -4.11
N GLU A 387 10.23 -25.05 -5.20
CA GLU A 387 9.72 -26.43 -5.31
C GLU A 387 10.78 -27.50 -5.05
N SER A 388 12.06 -27.19 -5.27
CA SER A 388 13.23 -28.04 -4.98
C SER A 388 13.68 -28.04 -3.51
N THR A 389 12.81 -27.64 -2.57
CA THR A 389 13.01 -27.50 -1.11
C THR A 389 14.12 -26.54 -0.63
N THR A 390 14.78 -25.83 -1.54
CA THR A 390 15.71 -24.74 -1.22
C THR A 390 14.95 -23.58 -0.58
N THR A 391 15.14 -23.35 0.72
CA THR A 391 14.68 -22.12 1.38
C THR A 391 15.71 -21.03 1.16
N ILE A 392 15.30 -19.96 0.48
CA ILE A 392 16.07 -18.73 0.36
C ILE A 392 15.93 -18.02 1.71
N PRO A 393 17.03 -17.86 2.47
CA PRO A 393 17.08 -17.07 3.70
C PRO A 393 17.27 -15.63 3.26
N LEU A 394 16.15 -15.13 2.82
CA LEU A 394 15.86 -13.75 2.74
C LEU A 394 16.44 -12.98 4.01
N ASP A 395 17.15 -11.82 3.88
CA ASP A 395 17.21 -10.65 4.86
C ASP A 395 17.38 -9.24 4.17
N PHE A 396 16.61 -8.17 4.50
CA PHE A 396 16.75 -6.78 3.95
C PHE A 396 16.06 -5.63 4.76
N GLN A 397 16.68 -4.45 4.83
CA GLN A 397 16.07 -3.22 5.35
C GLN A 397 16.80 -2.00 4.78
N ALA A 398 16.08 -0.93 4.42
CA ALA A 398 16.61 0.35 3.97
C ALA A 398 15.95 1.52 4.72
N ASN A 399 16.78 2.41 5.28
CA ASN A 399 16.35 3.64 5.96
C ASN A 399 16.82 4.85 5.16
N LEU A 400 15.88 5.64 4.66
CA LEU A 400 16.11 6.90 3.94
C LEU A 400 15.70 8.11 4.77
N LYS A 401 16.40 9.22 4.59
CA LYS A 401 16.09 10.49 5.23
C LYS A 401 16.29 11.65 4.26
N ARG A 402 15.28 12.51 4.13
CA ARG A 402 15.42 13.78 3.40
C ARG A 402 16.17 14.78 4.28
N THR A 403 17.42 15.07 3.93
CA THR A 403 18.34 15.92 4.72
C THR A 403 18.52 17.33 4.15
N ALA A 404 18.03 17.58 2.94
CA ALA A 404 17.87 18.91 2.36
C ALA A 404 16.70 18.92 1.36
N ARG A 405 16.33 20.11 0.87
CA ARG A 405 15.27 20.27 -0.16
C ARG A 405 15.44 19.31 -1.34
N ASN A 406 16.68 19.14 -1.79
CA ASN A 406 17.06 18.37 -2.97
C ASN A 406 17.99 17.19 -2.67
N VAL A 407 18.01 16.68 -1.43
CA VAL A 407 18.86 15.53 -1.04
C VAL A 407 18.06 14.53 -0.21
N ILE A 408 18.06 13.28 -0.68
CA ILE A 408 17.62 12.10 0.07
C ILE A 408 18.87 11.28 0.39
N GLU A 409 19.12 11.03 1.67
CA GLU A 409 20.21 10.21 2.17
C GLU A 409 19.71 8.78 2.42
N LEU A 410 20.40 7.77 1.89
CA LEU A 410 20.28 6.39 2.33
C LEU A 410 21.19 6.21 3.54
N GLN A 411 20.62 6.33 4.74
CA GLN A 411 21.36 6.32 6.01
C GLN A 411 21.95 4.95 6.31
N GLY A 412 21.27 3.90 5.87
CA GLY A 412 21.73 2.52 5.96
C GLY A 412 20.76 1.59 5.26
N LEU A 413 21.30 0.72 4.42
CA LEU A 413 20.64 -0.46 3.90
C LEU A 413 21.44 -1.67 4.37
N THR A 414 20.79 -2.66 4.96
CA THR A 414 21.36 -3.99 5.16
C THR A 414 20.61 -4.99 4.32
N ALA A 415 21.31 -5.90 3.67
CA ALA A 415 20.77 -7.14 3.15
C ALA A 415 21.56 -8.30 3.73
N SER A 416 20.94 -9.43 4.02
CA SER A 416 21.66 -10.66 4.38
C SER A 416 21.20 -11.85 3.55
N VAL A 417 22.15 -12.67 3.15
CA VAL A 417 21.93 -13.90 2.39
C VAL A 417 22.92 -14.94 2.89
N GLU A 418 22.46 -16.18 3.11
CA GLU A 418 23.21 -17.26 3.75
C GLU A 418 23.94 -16.84 5.06
N GLY A 419 23.37 -15.90 5.82
CA GLY A 419 23.95 -15.38 7.06
C GLY A 419 25.08 -14.34 6.88
N LYS A 420 25.48 -14.02 5.64
CA LYS A 420 26.39 -12.91 5.33
C LYS A 420 25.60 -11.63 5.17
N LYS A 421 26.10 -10.50 5.67
CA LYS A 421 25.44 -9.19 5.54
C LYS A 421 26.19 -8.27 4.57
N LEU A 422 25.50 -7.62 3.66
CA LEU A 422 25.93 -6.42 2.94
C LEU A 422 25.40 -5.18 3.65
N PHE A 423 26.18 -4.11 3.65
CA PHE A 423 25.76 -2.79 4.10
C PHE A 423 25.91 -1.78 2.97
N VAL A 424 24.96 -0.88 2.79
CA VAL A 424 25.02 0.18 1.77
C VAL A 424 24.59 1.50 2.39
N THR A 425 25.34 2.56 2.12
CA THR A 425 24.96 3.95 2.43
C THR A 425 25.00 4.78 1.16
N GLY A 426 24.29 5.90 1.10
CA GLY A 426 24.28 6.70 -0.12
C GLY A 426 23.49 8.00 -0.04
N LYS A 427 23.37 8.65 -1.19
CA LYS A 427 22.56 9.86 -1.37
C LYS A 427 22.09 9.99 -2.80
N SER A 428 20.86 10.44 -2.97
CA SER A 428 20.28 10.86 -4.23
C SER A 428 20.14 12.38 -4.24
N SER A 429 20.55 13.01 -5.34
CA SER A 429 20.40 14.44 -5.57
C SER A 429 19.22 14.68 -6.50
N LEU A 430 18.36 15.63 -6.15
CA LEU A 430 17.16 15.99 -6.90
C LEU A 430 17.33 17.33 -7.62
N ASP A 431 16.50 17.58 -8.63
CA ASP A 431 16.35 18.87 -9.29
C ASP A 431 15.32 19.78 -8.57
N ASN A 432 14.86 20.87 -9.23
CA ASN A 432 13.84 21.76 -8.68
C ASN A 432 12.40 21.23 -8.80
N ASN A 433 12.15 20.26 -9.69
CA ASN A 433 10.89 19.53 -9.83
C ASN A 433 10.80 18.30 -8.90
N TYR A 434 11.90 18.02 -8.19
CA TYR A 434 12.16 16.85 -7.35
C TYR A 434 12.43 15.56 -8.13
N ASP A 435 12.78 15.66 -9.41
CA ASP A 435 13.22 14.54 -10.23
C ASP A 435 14.67 14.15 -9.85
N VAL A 436 14.99 12.85 -9.87
CA VAL A 436 16.33 12.35 -9.51
C VAL A 436 17.33 12.70 -10.60
N VAL A 437 18.45 13.34 -10.21
CA VAL A 437 19.54 13.73 -11.12
C VAL A 437 20.71 12.75 -11.08
N SER A 438 21.04 12.25 -9.89
CA SER A 438 22.05 11.21 -9.70
C SER A 438 21.96 10.59 -8.32
N THR A 439 22.37 9.34 -8.21
CA THR A 439 22.51 8.61 -6.95
C THR A 439 23.96 8.16 -6.78
N GLN A 440 24.51 8.36 -5.59
CA GLN A 440 25.84 7.90 -5.20
C GLN A 440 25.70 7.00 -3.98
N PHE A 441 26.26 5.80 -4.03
CA PHE A 441 26.21 4.86 -2.92
C PHE A 441 27.54 4.15 -2.70
N THR A 442 27.73 3.65 -1.49
CA THR A 442 28.91 2.90 -1.06
C THR A 442 28.44 1.57 -0.50
N VAL A 443 28.79 0.48 -1.18
CA VAL A 443 28.63 -0.88 -0.66
C VAL A 443 29.81 -1.16 0.27
N GLU A 444 29.55 -1.73 1.44
CA GLU A 444 30.55 -2.04 2.45
C GLU A 444 30.33 -3.43 3.06
N GLN A 445 31.42 -4.15 3.27
CA GLN A 445 31.47 -5.36 4.09
C GLN A 445 32.87 -5.50 4.70
N ASN A 446 32.99 -5.93 5.96
CA ASN A 446 34.27 -5.92 6.68
C ASN A 446 34.90 -4.50 6.64
N LYS A 447 36.20 -4.39 6.31
CA LYS A 447 36.88 -3.12 6.00
C LYS A 447 36.89 -2.79 4.51
N ALA A 448 36.21 -3.59 3.69
CA ALA A 448 36.11 -3.40 2.25
C ALA A 448 34.95 -2.45 1.89
N SER A 449 35.12 -1.68 0.83
CA SER A 449 34.09 -0.81 0.28
C SER A 449 34.24 -0.59 -1.23
N ILE A 450 33.13 -0.42 -1.93
CA ILE A 450 33.08 0.05 -3.32
C ILE A 450 32.12 1.22 -3.38
N LYS A 451 32.57 2.31 -4.01
CA LYS A 451 31.76 3.50 -4.24
C LYS A 451 31.29 3.56 -5.69
N LEU A 452 29.99 3.60 -5.89
CA LEU A 452 29.34 3.59 -7.20
C LEU A 452 28.49 4.84 -7.39
N ASN A 453 28.30 5.23 -8.65
CA ASN A 453 27.48 6.36 -9.05
C ASN A 453 26.53 5.92 -10.16
N VAL A 454 25.31 6.43 -10.11
CA VAL A 454 24.21 6.11 -11.00
C VAL A 454 23.56 7.42 -11.45
N ASP A 455 23.13 7.50 -12.70
CA ASP A 455 22.52 8.69 -13.29
C ASP A 455 21.01 8.80 -12.99
N ALA A 456 20.32 9.70 -13.71
CA ALA A 456 18.88 9.92 -13.57
C ALA A 456 18.01 8.74 -14.08
N ASN A 457 18.55 7.89 -14.96
CA ASN A 457 17.83 6.76 -15.56
C ASN A 457 17.97 5.46 -14.75
N GLY A 458 18.89 5.43 -13.78
CA GLY A 458 19.29 4.20 -13.09
C GLY A 458 20.55 3.55 -13.66
N ASP A 459 21.19 4.14 -14.68
CA ASP A 459 22.37 3.57 -15.32
C ASP A 459 23.66 3.85 -14.53
N PHE A 460 24.54 2.85 -14.44
CA PHE A 460 25.85 3.01 -13.81
C PHE A 460 26.75 3.97 -14.60
N ILE A 461 27.24 5.01 -13.90
CA ILE A 461 28.21 5.96 -14.46
C ILE A 461 29.58 5.31 -14.47
N LYS A 462 30.05 4.94 -15.67
CA LYS A 462 31.36 4.31 -15.93
C LYS A 462 32.35 5.26 -16.59
N ASP A 463 33.64 5.00 -16.37
CA ASP A 463 34.72 5.71 -17.05
C ASP A 463 34.96 5.22 -18.50
N LYS A 464 35.95 5.80 -19.18
CA LYS A 464 36.31 5.45 -20.57
C LYS A 464 36.86 4.02 -20.76
N MET A 465 37.20 3.34 -19.67
CA MET A 465 37.70 1.96 -19.66
C MET A 465 36.61 0.97 -19.20
N GLY A 466 35.40 1.44 -18.89
CA GLY A 466 34.30 0.63 -18.38
C GLY A 466 34.32 0.46 -16.85
N LYS A 467 35.18 1.18 -16.12
CA LYS A 467 35.28 1.08 -14.66
C LYS A 467 34.09 1.77 -13.98
N LEU A 468 33.47 1.05 -13.05
CA LEU A 468 32.33 1.49 -12.24
C LEU A 468 32.79 2.06 -10.89
N GLY A 469 33.85 1.50 -10.30
CA GLY A 469 34.42 1.97 -9.04
C GLY A 469 35.63 1.16 -8.57
N ASP A 470 36.38 1.72 -7.61
CA ASP A 470 37.51 1.06 -6.93
C ASP A 470 37.00 0.09 -5.84
N ILE A 471 37.66 -1.07 -5.70
CA ILE A 471 37.47 -2.02 -4.60
C ILE A 471 38.49 -1.73 -3.51
N MET A 472 38.09 -0.89 -2.57
CA MET A 472 38.96 -0.39 -1.51
C MET A 472 38.90 -1.27 -0.27
N VAL A 473 40.01 -1.44 0.44
CA VAL A 473 40.04 -2.02 1.80
C VAL A 473 40.92 -1.15 2.69
N ASN A 474 40.35 -0.65 3.80
CA ASN A 474 41.08 0.18 4.75
C ASN A 474 41.82 1.38 4.08
N GLY A 475 41.20 1.97 3.05
CA GLY A 475 41.74 3.08 2.27
C GLY A 475 42.79 2.73 1.20
N LYS A 476 43.10 1.45 0.97
CA LYS A 476 43.97 0.98 -0.12
C LYS A 476 43.15 0.35 -1.24
N ASP A 477 43.62 0.50 -2.47
CA ASP A 477 43.05 -0.16 -3.65
C ASP A 477 43.46 -1.65 -3.70
N TYR A 478 42.48 -2.53 -3.90
CA TYR A 478 42.64 -3.97 -4.09
C TYR A 478 42.03 -4.50 -5.39
N GLY A 479 41.47 -3.66 -6.25
CA GLY A 479 40.88 -4.07 -7.52
C GLY A 479 39.87 -3.09 -8.11
N ASP A 480 39.36 -3.43 -9.29
CA ASP A 480 38.38 -2.64 -10.04
C ASP A 480 37.06 -3.41 -10.18
N LEU A 481 35.92 -2.73 -10.02
CA LEU A 481 34.63 -3.20 -10.54
C LEU A 481 34.43 -2.61 -11.95
N MET A 482 34.22 -3.48 -12.94
CA MET A 482 34.21 -3.16 -14.36
C MET A 482 32.93 -3.67 -15.03
N ASP A 483 32.33 -2.87 -15.90
CA ASP A 483 31.36 -3.31 -16.90
C ASP A 483 32.10 -3.69 -18.20
N ASN A 484 32.08 -4.98 -18.52
CA ASN A 484 32.63 -5.55 -19.74
C ASN A 484 31.48 -6.02 -20.64
N ASP A 485 31.05 -5.14 -21.55
CA ASP A 485 29.99 -5.38 -22.55
C ASP A 485 28.68 -5.93 -21.94
N GLY A 486 28.21 -5.31 -20.85
CA GLY A 486 26.98 -5.69 -20.15
C GLY A 486 27.17 -6.78 -19.09
N LYS A 487 28.41 -7.16 -18.78
CA LYS A 487 28.75 -8.08 -17.68
C LYS A 487 29.59 -7.39 -16.63
N VAL A 488 29.08 -7.34 -15.40
CA VAL A 488 29.82 -6.78 -14.26
C VAL A 488 30.85 -7.79 -13.76
N THR A 489 32.10 -7.33 -13.59
CA THR A 489 33.21 -8.17 -13.13
C THR A 489 34.09 -7.42 -12.14
N ALA A 490 34.58 -8.11 -11.12
CA ALA A 490 35.56 -7.60 -10.17
C ALA A 490 36.93 -8.21 -10.47
N LYS A 491 37.93 -7.36 -10.76
CA LYS A 491 39.31 -7.77 -11.05
C LYS A 491 40.22 -7.30 -9.92
N PHE A 492 40.95 -8.22 -9.29
CA PHE A 492 41.74 -7.93 -8.10
C PHE A 492 43.24 -7.77 -8.39
N THR A 493 43.97 -7.14 -7.48
CA THR A 493 45.43 -6.91 -7.58
C THR A 493 46.29 -8.17 -7.59
N ASP A 494 45.75 -9.32 -7.15
CA ASP A 494 46.40 -10.64 -7.28
C ASP A 494 46.13 -11.34 -8.62
N ASN A 495 45.47 -10.66 -9.56
CA ASN A 495 45.00 -11.15 -10.87
C ASN A 495 43.84 -12.17 -10.79
N SER A 496 43.20 -12.36 -9.64
CA SER A 496 41.93 -13.07 -9.59
C SER A 496 40.79 -12.23 -10.19
N LEU A 497 39.75 -12.93 -10.64
CA LEU A 497 38.57 -12.36 -11.29
C LEU A 497 37.32 -13.02 -10.70
N ILE A 498 36.31 -12.20 -10.37
CA ILE A 498 34.97 -12.70 -10.07
C ILE A 498 34.00 -12.05 -11.05
N ILE A 499 33.24 -12.87 -11.78
CA ILE A 499 32.13 -12.42 -12.64
C ILE A 499 30.89 -12.45 -11.76
N LEU A 500 30.13 -11.35 -11.69
CA LEU A 500 28.86 -11.29 -10.98
C LEU A 500 27.77 -11.97 -11.83
#